data_AF-A0A955SRW6-F1
#
_entry.id   AF-A0A955SRW6-F1
#
_cell.length_a   1.000
_cell.length_b   1.000
_cell.length_c   1.000
_cell.angle_alpha   90.00
_cell.angle_beta   90.00
_cell.angle_gamma   90.00
#
_symmetry.space_group_name_H-M   'P 1'
#
loop_
_entity.id
_entity.type
_entity.pdbx_description
1 polymer ?
#
loop_
_entity_poly.entity_id
_entity_poly.type
_entity_poly.pdbx_seq_one_letter_code
_entity_poly.pdbx_strand_id
1 'polypeptide(L)' 'MESKTGQTALLDLEPSKEIFLEEVLEGLRNQSKSLPCKYFYDERGSKLFDR' A
#
# COMPACT_ATOMS: atom_id res chain seq x y z
N MET A 1 -3.25 4.79 38.80
CA MET A 1 -2.49 4.73 37.53
C MET A 1 -3.51 4.46 36.44
N GLU A 2 -4.00 5.51 35.77
CA GLU A 2 -4.96 5.35 34.68
C GLU A 2 -4.23 5.36 33.35
N SER A 3 -4.16 4.20 32.71
CA SER A 3 -3.63 4.05 31.37
C SER A 3 -4.65 4.63 30.39
N LYS A 4 -4.42 5.86 29.92
CA LYS A 4 -5.18 6.46 28.82
C LYS A 4 -4.90 5.68 27.54
N THR A 5 -5.83 4.82 27.14
CA THR A 5 -5.83 4.20 25.82
C THR A 5 -6.03 5.30 24.78
N GLY A 6 -4.94 5.73 24.14
CA GLY A 6 -5.01 6.68 23.04
C GLY A 6 -5.76 6.04 21.88
N GLN A 7 -6.95 6.53 21.56
CA GLN A 7 -7.68 6.14 20.36
C GLN A 7 -6.98 6.80 19.17
N THR A 8 -6.03 6.08 18.56
CA THR A 8 -5.47 6.49 17.27
C THR A 8 -6.48 6.16 16.18
N ALA A 9 -6.99 7.17 15.49
CA ALA A 9 -7.83 6.96 14.31
C ALA A 9 -6.98 6.32 13.20
N LEU A 10 -7.42 5.18 12.68
CA LEU A 10 -6.81 4.59 11.49
C LEU A 10 -7.16 5.48 10.31
N LEU A 11 -6.14 6.14 9.75
CA LEU A 11 -6.27 6.91 8.53
C LEU A 11 -6.11 5.96 7.35
N ASP A 12 -7.16 5.89 6.52
CA ASP A 12 -7.08 5.19 5.25
C ASP A 12 -6.30 6.05 4.25
N LEU A 13 -5.06 5.66 3.98
CA LEU A 13 -4.12 6.33 3.08
C LEU A 13 -3.95 5.51 1.79
N GLU A 14 -4.95 4.73 1.40
CA GLU A 14 -4.93 4.08 0.09
C GLU A 14 -4.75 5.12 -1.02
N PRO A 15 -3.79 4.90 -1.94
CA PRO A 15 -3.60 5.80 -3.07
C PRO A 15 -4.84 5.78 -3.94
N SER A 16 -5.19 6.93 -4.50
CA SER A 16 -6.26 6.98 -5.48
C SER A 16 -5.92 6.11 -6.70
N LYS A 17 -6.94 5.72 -7.46
CA LYS A 17 -6.75 4.90 -8.67
C LYS A 17 -5.90 5.63 -9.72
N GLU A 18 -5.97 6.95 -9.73
CA GLU A 18 -5.18 7.81 -10.62
C GLU A 18 -3.69 7.70 -10.28
N ILE A 19 -3.33 7.81 -8.99
CA ILE A 19 -1.95 7.67 -8.51
C ILE A 19 -1.44 6.25 -8.80
N PHE A 20 -2.27 5.23 -8.52
CA PHE A 20 -1.94 3.84 -8.85
C PHE A 20 -1.62 3.66 -10.33
N LEU A 21 -2.49 4.16 -11.22
CA LEU A 21 -2.31 4.04 -12.66
C LEU A 21 -1.04 4.78 -13.12
N GLU A 22 -0.79 5.97 -12.61
CA GLU A 22 0.41 6.76 -12.94
C GLU A 22 1.69 6.03 -12.56
N GLU A 23 1.82 5.59 -11.31
CA GLU A 23 3.01 4.88 -10.81
C GLU A 23 3.25 3.56 -11.56
N VAL A 24 2.19 2.82 -11.90
CA VAL A 24 2.29 1.58 -12.69
C VAL A 24 2.76 1.89 -14.11
N LEU A 25 2.19 2.89 -14.77
CA LEU A 25 2.58 3.24 -16.14
C LEU A 25 4.02 3.75 -16.20
N GLU A 26 4.44 4.57 -15.25
CA GLU A 26 5.82 5.03 -15.14
C GLU A 26 6.79 3.85 -14.98
N GLY A 27 6.54 2.97 -14.01
CA GLY A 27 7.39 1.83 -13.73
C GLY A 27 7.49 0.80 -14.87
N LEU A 28 6.40 0.59 -15.62
CA LEU A 28 6.38 -0.34 -16.75
C LEU A 28 6.95 0.24 -18.05
N ARG A 29 7.00 1.58 -18.19
CA ARG A 29 7.65 2.26 -19.32
C ARG A 29 9.17 2.29 -19.23
N ASN A 30 9.73 2.15 -18.02
CA ASN A 30 11.18 2.12 -17.82
C ASN A 30 11.84 0.93 -18.54
N GLN A 31 13.11 1.11 -18.95
CA GLN A 31 13.91 0.06 -19.56
C GLN A 31 14.06 -1.15 -18.62
N SER A 32 14.36 -0.87 -17.34
CA SER A 32 14.25 -1.85 -16.26
C SER A 32 12.90 -1.66 -15.56
N LYS A 33 11.98 -2.61 -15.79
CA LYS A 33 10.61 -2.53 -15.25
C LYS A 33 10.61 -2.69 -13.73
N SER A 34 9.84 -1.86 -13.06
CA SER A 34 9.69 -1.88 -11.60
C SER A 34 8.27 -1.53 -11.19
N LEU A 35 7.81 -2.02 -10.03
CA LEU A 35 6.54 -1.63 -9.42
C LEU A 35 6.77 -1.36 -7.91
N PRO A 36 6.11 -0.35 -7.33
CA PRO A 36 6.12 -0.13 -5.88
C PRO A 36 5.55 -1.34 -5.12
N CYS A 37 6.27 -1.80 -4.09
CA CYS A 37 5.89 -3.01 -3.34
C CYS A 37 4.58 -2.87 -2.55
N LYS A 38 4.14 -1.64 -2.25
CA LYS A 38 2.86 -1.35 -1.59
C LYS A 38 1.66 -1.94 -2.34
N TYR A 39 1.77 -2.12 -3.66
CA TYR A 39 0.73 -2.72 -4.49
C TYR A 39 0.67 -4.25 -4.47
N PHE A 40 1.57 -4.91 -3.74
CA PHE A 40 1.50 -6.34 -3.54
C PHE A 40 0.59 -6.74 -2.39
N TYR A 41 0.21 -5.82 -1.51
CA TYR A 41 -0.56 -6.12 -0.30
C TYR A 41 -2.06 -5.93 -0.49
N ASP A 42 -2.62 -6.58 -1.53
CA ASP A 42 -4.06 -6.76 -1.61
C ASP A 42 -4.54 -7.84 -0.61
N GLU A 43 -5.81 -8.24 -0.66
CA GLU A 43 -6.34 -9.29 0.22
C GLU A 43 -5.51 -10.58 0.14
N ARG A 44 -5.07 -10.97 -1.05
CA ARG A 44 -4.31 -12.19 -1.27
C ARG A 44 -2.86 -12.02 -0.82
N GLY A 45 -2.23 -10.93 -1.18
CA GLY A 45 -0.84 -10.64 -0.84
C GLY A 45 -0.64 -10.46 0.65
N SER A 46 -1.60 -9.84 1.34
CA SER A 46 -1.59 -9.74 2.81
C SER A 46 -1.63 -11.12 3.46
N LYS A 47 -2.54 -12.01 3.01
CA LYS A 47 -2.60 -13.41 3.49
C LYS A 47 -1.35 -14.22 3.18
N LEU A 48 -0.60 -13.88 2.12
CA LEU A 48 0.67 -14.53 1.80
C LEU A 48 1.80 -14.06 2.72
N PHE A 49 1.78 -12.78 3.11
CA PHE A 49 2.74 -12.19 4.03
C PHE A 49 2.58 -12.68 5.48
N ASP A 50 1.33 -12.89 5.93
CA ASP A 50 1.02 -13.33 7.32
C ASP A 50 1.42 -14.78 7.66
N ARG A 51 1.98 -15.55 6.71
CA ARG A 51 2.34 -16.97 6.86
C ARG A 51 3.80 -17.15 7.27
#